data_AF-A0A351EZL8-F1
#
_entry.id   AF-A0A351EZL8-F1
#
_cell.length_a   1.000
_cell.length_b   1.000
_cell.length_c   1.000
_cell.angle_alpha   90.00
_cell.angle_beta   90.00
_cell.angle_gamma   90.00
#
_symmetry.space_group_name_H-M   'P 1'
#
loop_
_entity.id
_entity.type
_entity.pdbx_description
1 polymer ?
#
loop_
_entity_poly.entity_id
_entity_poly.type
_entity_poly.pdbx_seq_one_letter_code
_entity_poly.pdbx_strand_id
1 'polypeptide(L)'
;MGKIKYISLIICINLWSVVIFGQPETETYLWEYPLQNDLQIDEDLSEVLQEEIQKIIDSGSLGYRPITCRYSDVMHDHYFLYQEPGSLLHTVALAYPYLTVSQQDAIRTMVAGLLANNVHAPWAAAPISASSGLKREFYSPEEIWGLNSDFGLYRPTIQNVYSLWLYTYRTGDISVIEPYYNTIKSFYNNKVNARVDPGNLYGTMCAHIGMARLADMFDDQSQVILATENLDNYLNLGLDMEDVDYMAYYGLSGWNAPYAREYETRKDNWIYRGFIFLHLSPEIGRFLQDELLNEVLARHQGGMERFPLWWVRQAGYFTRWTGDEGVGIPSEMMGMVMPVERWVVNRESTVMREYLLSAPLCVADAYWIEGVVYAIESAGMDHWVDVRLTPFSLDDGVMIWTGAMSGDWFDPANWDANRVPTINDRVQINSAPFNAVVPVTFTANARQIQFNPGGQLEVLGVLNVAE
;
A
#
# COMPACT_ATOMS: atom_id res chain seq x y z
N MET A 1 -40.36 -30.50 68.79
CA MET A 1 -38.93 -30.60 68.44
C MET A 1 -38.82 -30.86 66.93
N GLY A 2 -38.73 -29.81 66.12
CA GLY A 2 -38.58 -29.91 64.66
C GLY A 2 -37.20 -29.43 64.24
N LYS A 3 -36.41 -30.30 63.61
CA LYS A 3 -35.05 -30.00 63.11
C LYS A 3 -35.16 -29.30 61.75
N ILE A 4 -34.69 -28.06 61.66
CA ILE A 4 -34.46 -27.35 60.40
C ILE A 4 -33.08 -27.77 59.87
N LYS A 5 -33.05 -28.36 58.68
CA LYS A 5 -31.82 -28.66 57.93
C LYS A 5 -31.49 -27.47 57.04
N TYR A 6 -30.32 -26.86 57.24
CA TYR A 6 -29.75 -25.90 56.30
C TYR A 6 -29.16 -26.67 55.11
N ILE A 7 -29.62 -26.34 53.90
CA ILE A 7 -29.02 -26.79 52.65
C ILE A 7 -28.05 -25.68 52.22
N SER A 8 -26.76 -25.96 52.28
CA SER A 8 -25.72 -25.10 51.71
C SER A 8 -25.71 -25.29 50.19
N LEU A 9 -26.08 -24.23 49.46
CA LEU A 9 -25.96 -24.15 48.01
C LEU A 9 -24.49 -23.81 47.68
N ILE A 10 -23.73 -24.77 47.17
CA ILE A 10 -22.38 -24.53 46.63
C ILE A 10 -22.55 -23.98 45.22
N ILE A 11 -22.29 -22.68 45.05
CA ILE A 11 -22.19 -22.05 43.73
C ILE A 11 -20.77 -22.30 43.21
N CYS A 12 -20.64 -23.24 42.27
CA CYS A 12 -19.41 -23.41 41.51
C CYS A 12 -19.28 -22.25 40.51
N ILE A 13 -18.50 -21.23 40.86
CA ILE A 13 -18.07 -20.20 39.92
C ILE A 13 -16.99 -20.84 39.05
N ASN A 14 -17.32 -21.15 37.80
CA ASN A 14 -16.32 -21.48 36.79
C ASN A 14 -15.48 -20.22 36.52
N LEU A 15 -14.32 -20.14 37.14
CA LEU A 15 -13.27 -19.20 36.77
C LEU A 15 -12.69 -19.67 35.43
N TRP A 16 -13.30 -19.23 34.33
CA TRP A 16 -12.60 -19.20 33.05
C TRP A 16 -11.49 -18.18 33.21
N SER A 17 -10.25 -18.64 33.17
CA SER A 17 -9.09 -17.78 32.99
C SER A 17 -9.29 -17.04 31.67
N VAL A 18 -9.68 -15.77 31.75
CA VAL A 18 -9.53 -14.87 30.60
C VAL A 18 -8.03 -14.78 30.38
N VAL A 19 -7.56 -15.42 29.32
CA VAL A 19 -6.23 -15.12 28.79
C VAL A 19 -6.35 -13.68 28.30
N ILE A 20 -5.82 -12.75 29.08
CA ILE A 20 -5.61 -11.38 28.64
C ILE A 20 -4.45 -11.49 27.66
N PHE A 21 -4.76 -11.69 26.39
CA PHE A 21 -3.79 -11.44 25.33
C PHE A 21 -3.39 -9.97 25.43
N GLY A 22 -2.08 -9.70 25.32
CA GLY A 22 -1.60 -8.33 25.25
C GLY A 22 -2.30 -7.63 24.09
N GLN A 23 -2.78 -6.40 24.32
CA GLN A 23 -3.29 -5.60 23.21
C GLN A 23 -2.12 -5.32 22.25
N PRO A 24 -2.32 -5.43 20.92
CA PRO A 24 -1.28 -5.07 19.97
C PRO A 24 -0.80 -3.64 20.21
N GLU A 25 0.50 -3.40 20.03
CA GLU A 25 1.10 -2.08 20.21
C GLU A 25 0.77 -1.20 18.99
N THR A 26 -0.42 -0.59 19.00
CA THR A 26 -0.94 0.17 17.87
C THR A 26 -0.03 1.30 17.41
N GLU A 27 0.68 1.96 18.33
CA GLU A 27 1.64 3.02 17.98
C GLU A 27 2.70 2.53 16.98
N THR A 28 3.18 1.29 17.13
CA THR A 28 4.16 0.68 16.21
C THR A 28 3.57 0.55 14.80
N TYR A 29 2.40 -0.07 14.67
CA TYR A 29 1.75 -0.24 13.37
C TYR A 29 1.21 1.08 12.79
N LEU A 30 0.95 2.07 13.64
CA LEU A 30 0.42 3.35 13.24
C LEU A 30 1.50 4.30 12.71
N TRP A 31 2.67 4.38 13.34
CA TRP A 31 3.66 5.40 13.01
C TRP A 31 4.91 4.88 12.33
N GLU A 32 5.16 3.56 12.35
CA GLU A 32 6.32 3.02 11.67
C GLU A 32 6.03 2.66 10.21
N TYR A 33 6.97 2.95 9.32
CA TYR A 33 6.96 2.54 7.91
C TYR A 33 8.34 1.95 7.54
N PRO A 34 8.41 0.91 6.70
CA PRO A 34 9.69 0.33 6.33
C PRO A 34 10.38 1.13 5.24
N LEU A 35 11.61 1.53 5.51
CA LEU A 35 12.56 2.01 4.51
C LEU A 35 13.61 0.92 4.27
N GLN A 36 14.28 0.96 3.12
CA GLN A 36 15.28 -0.05 2.75
C GLN A 36 16.69 0.48 2.99
N ASN A 37 17.46 -0.21 3.84
CA ASN A 37 18.90 -0.04 3.96
C ASN A 37 19.63 -0.92 2.95
N ASP A 38 20.80 -0.46 2.52
CA ASP A 38 21.72 -1.10 1.59
C ASP A 38 21.04 -1.51 0.26
N LEU A 39 19.99 -0.79 -0.15
CA LEU A 39 19.18 -1.13 -1.31
C LEU A 39 20.04 -1.11 -2.58
N GLN A 40 20.26 -2.29 -3.15
CA GLN A 40 20.89 -2.43 -4.46
C GLN A 40 19.79 -2.48 -5.52
N ILE A 41 19.54 -1.35 -6.18
CA ILE A 41 18.53 -1.28 -7.24
C ILE A 41 18.98 -2.14 -8.41
N ASP A 42 18.14 -3.12 -8.75
CA ASP A 42 18.29 -3.95 -9.94
C ASP A 42 17.93 -3.11 -11.17
N GLU A 43 18.93 -2.81 -12.00
CA GLU A 43 18.78 -1.94 -13.18
C GLU A 43 17.72 -2.45 -14.15
N ASP A 44 17.61 -3.77 -14.35
CA ASP A 44 16.62 -4.35 -15.26
C ASP A 44 15.19 -4.16 -14.71
N LEU A 45 14.97 -4.38 -13.41
CA LEU A 45 13.66 -4.16 -12.80
C LEU A 45 13.29 -2.67 -12.78
N SER A 46 14.27 -1.80 -12.57
CA SER A 46 14.07 -0.36 -12.66
C SER A 46 13.69 0.07 -14.07
N GLU A 47 14.34 -0.45 -15.11
CA GLU A 47 13.99 -0.19 -16.51
C GLU A 47 12.56 -0.66 -16.81
N VAL A 48 12.22 -1.88 -16.43
CA VAL A 48 10.86 -2.44 -16.59
C VAL A 48 9.81 -1.57 -15.89
N LEU A 49 10.07 -1.14 -14.65
CA LEU A 49 9.18 -0.25 -13.92
C LEU A 49 8.98 1.08 -14.65
N GLN A 50 10.07 1.70 -15.10
CA GLN A 50 10.04 2.96 -15.82
C GLN A 50 9.31 2.84 -17.16
N GLU A 51 9.46 1.71 -17.88
CA GLU A 51 8.72 1.44 -19.12
C GLU A 51 7.21 1.30 -18.87
N GLU A 52 6.79 0.56 -17.85
CA GLU A 52 5.36 0.41 -17.55
C GLU A 52 4.73 1.73 -17.09
N ILE A 53 5.45 2.53 -16.28
CA ILE A 53 4.99 3.86 -15.89
C ILE A 53 4.98 4.82 -17.08
N GLN A 54 5.92 4.70 -18.02
CA GLN A 54 5.91 5.51 -19.24
C GLN A 54 4.64 5.27 -20.06
N LYS A 55 4.15 4.03 -20.16
CA LYS A 55 2.86 3.73 -20.83
C LYS A 55 1.67 4.42 -20.15
N ILE A 56 1.73 4.61 -18.84
CA ILE A 56 0.73 5.37 -18.08
C ILE A 56 0.83 6.86 -18.43
N ILE A 57 2.03 7.42 -18.43
CA ILE A 57 2.30 8.83 -18.76
C ILE A 57 1.86 9.14 -20.20
N ASP A 58 2.18 8.29 -21.16
CA ASP A 58 1.84 8.44 -22.58
C ASP A 58 0.32 8.44 -22.82
N SER A 59 -0.45 7.87 -21.89
CA SER A 59 -1.91 7.90 -21.91
C SER A 59 -2.50 9.26 -21.50
N GLY A 60 -1.72 10.07 -20.77
CA GLY A 60 -2.04 11.41 -20.33
C GLY A 60 -2.99 11.53 -19.12
N SER A 61 -3.44 10.42 -18.51
CA SER A 61 -4.29 10.45 -17.31
C SER A 61 -4.15 9.19 -16.45
N LEU A 62 -4.42 9.32 -15.14
CA LEU A 62 -4.62 8.17 -14.23
C LEU A 62 -6.08 7.69 -14.21
N GLY A 63 -6.98 8.37 -14.91
CA GLY A 63 -8.41 8.05 -14.99
C GLY A 63 -8.70 6.92 -15.97
N TYR A 64 -8.32 5.69 -15.62
CA TYR A 64 -8.63 4.50 -16.42
C TYR A 64 -9.98 3.90 -16.04
N ARG A 65 -10.65 3.32 -17.03
CA ARG A 65 -11.84 2.51 -16.81
C ARG A 65 -11.47 1.14 -16.22
N PRO A 66 -12.41 0.44 -15.58
CA PRO A 66 -12.19 -0.92 -15.11
C PRO A 66 -11.83 -1.87 -16.26
N ILE A 67 -10.94 -2.85 -16.04
CA ILE A 67 -10.64 -3.88 -17.06
C ILE A 67 -11.64 -5.01 -16.98
N THR A 68 -12.11 -5.47 -18.15
CA THR A 68 -12.94 -6.68 -18.24
C THR A 68 -12.08 -7.93 -18.08
N CYS A 69 -12.38 -8.76 -17.09
CA CYS A 69 -11.75 -10.05 -16.87
C CYS A 69 -12.62 -11.19 -17.38
N ARG A 70 -12.02 -12.03 -18.22
CA ARG A 70 -12.62 -13.23 -18.84
C ARG A 70 -11.78 -14.43 -18.43
N TYR A 71 -12.28 -15.26 -17.55
CA TYR A 71 -11.53 -16.39 -16.99
C TYR A 71 -12.34 -17.69 -16.98
N SER A 72 -13.54 -17.67 -17.57
CA SER A 72 -14.33 -18.86 -17.84
C SER A 72 -15.07 -18.74 -19.17
N ASP A 73 -15.64 -19.85 -19.62
CA ASP A 73 -16.54 -19.94 -20.76
C ASP A 73 -18.00 -19.55 -20.43
N VAL A 74 -18.28 -19.21 -19.17
CA VAL A 74 -19.59 -18.74 -18.71
C VAL A 74 -19.65 -17.21 -18.80
N MET A 75 -20.49 -16.69 -19.70
CA MET A 75 -20.60 -15.24 -19.96
C MET A 75 -20.91 -14.40 -18.70
N HIS A 76 -21.55 -15.00 -17.70
CA HIS A 76 -21.97 -14.34 -16.45
C HIS A 76 -20.90 -14.40 -15.34
N ASP A 77 -19.81 -15.16 -15.54
CA ASP A 77 -18.69 -15.19 -14.59
C ASP A 77 -17.67 -14.07 -14.86
N HIS A 78 -17.80 -13.40 -16.00
CA HIS A 78 -17.00 -12.23 -16.32
C HIS A 78 -17.24 -11.12 -15.31
N TYR A 79 -16.18 -10.45 -14.90
CA TYR A 79 -16.24 -9.32 -13.98
C TYR A 79 -15.27 -8.22 -14.38
N PHE A 80 -15.27 -7.14 -13.61
CA PHE A 80 -14.35 -6.03 -13.79
C PHE A 80 -13.34 -5.94 -12.65
N LEU A 81 -12.10 -5.58 -12.96
CA LEU A 81 -11.10 -5.16 -11.98
C LEU A 81 -10.85 -3.67 -12.04
N TYR A 82 -10.35 -3.13 -10.94
CA TYR A 82 -10.02 -1.71 -10.80
C TYR A 82 -11.28 -0.84 -10.95
N GLN A 83 -12.35 -1.26 -10.28
CA GLN A 83 -13.61 -0.53 -10.17
C GLN A 83 -13.57 0.55 -9.08
N GLU A 84 -12.56 0.47 -8.22
CA GLU A 84 -12.25 1.40 -7.17
C GLU A 84 -11.69 2.70 -7.78
N PRO A 85 -12.32 3.86 -7.55
CA PRO A 85 -11.74 5.14 -7.95
C PRO A 85 -10.42 5.38 -7.20
N GLY A 86 -9.50 6.10 -7.83
CA GLY A 86 -8.16 6.33 -7.27
C GLY A 86 -7.24 5.11 -7.21
N SER A 87 -7.62 3.94 -7.75
CA SER A 87 -6.85 2.69 -7.63
C SER A 87 -5.39 2.79 -8.05
N LEU A 88 -5.04 3.61 -9.05
CA LEU A 88 -3.66 3.81 -9.48
C LEU A 88 -2.82 4.73 -8.60
N LEU A 89 -3.44 5.46 -7.66
CA LEU A 89 -2.71 6.38 -6.79
C LEU A 89 -1.67 5.64 -5.93
N HIS A 90 -2.03 4.46 -5.44
CA HIS A 90 -1.12 3.60 -4.67
C HIS A 90 0.09 3.18 -5.53
N THR A 91 -0.20 2.63 -6.71
CA THR A 91 0.81 2.17 -7.67
C THR A 91 1.81 3.28 -8.02
N VAL A 92 1.33 4.48 -8.36
CA VAL A 92 2.24 5.58 -8.72
C VAL A 92 2.98 6.13 -7.51
N ALA A 93 2.39 6.10 -6.31
CA ALA A 93 3.08 6.49 -5.08
C ALA A 93 4.26 5.55 -4.78
N LEU A 94 4.05 4.24 -4.90
CA LEU A 94 5.10 3.23 -4.75
C LEU A 94 6.21 3.38 -5.80
N ALA A 95 5.82 3.54 -7.07
CA ALA A 95 6.78 3.63 -8.17
C ALA A 95 7.61 4.92 -8.15
N TYR A 96 7.03 6.04 -7.70
CA TYR A 96 7.57 7.39 -7.84
C TYR A 96 9.08 7.53 -7.54
N PRO A 97 9.62 6.98 -6.43
CA PRO A 97 11.02 7.19 -6.09
C PRO A 97 12.01 6.56 -7.08
N TYR A 98 11.57 5.58 -7.86
CA TYR A 98 12.41 4.84 -8.83
C TYR A 98 12.31 5.40 -10.26
N LEU A 99 11.55 6.48 -10.44
CA LEU A 99 11.31 7.09 -11.74
C LEU A 99 12.37 8.14 -12.08
N THR A 100 12.56 8.36 -13.37
CA THR A 100 13.32 9.52 -13.84
C THR A 100 12.66 10.83 -13.41
N VAL A 101 13.42 11.91 -13.29
CA VAL A 101 12.90 13.25 -12.91
C VAL A 101 11.74 13.68 -13.83
N SER A 102 11.85 13.46 -15.14
CA SER A 102 10.79 13.79 -16.09
C SER A 102 9.50 12.99 -15.85
N GLN A 103 9.62 11.72 -15.47
CA GLN A 103 8.47 10.88 -15.15
C GLN A 103 7.85 11.31 -13.82
N GLN A 104 8.66 11.64 -12.82
CA GLN A 104 8.20 12.19 -11.55
C GLN A 104 7.36 13.47 -11.75
N ASP A 105 7.84 14.42 -12.55
CA ASP A 105 7.12 15.65 -12.88
C ASP A 105 5.78 15.39 -13.59
N ALA A 106 5.77 14.44 -14.52
CA ALA A 106 4.56 14.01 -15.21
C ALA A 106 3.55 13.39 -14.23
N ILE A 107 4.00 12.51 -13.34
CA ILE A 107 3.15 11.88 -12.32
C ILE A 107 2.55 12.91 -11.37
N ARG A 108 3.31 13.92 -10.91
CA ARG A 108 2.76 15.03 -10.08
C ARG A 108 1.61 15.73 -10.79
N THR A 109 1.80 16.06 -12.06
CA THR A 109 0.75 16.69 -12.89
C THR A 109 -0.47 15.79 -13.02
N MET A 110 -0.26 14.49 -13.27
CA MET A 110 -1.35 13.54 -13.44
C MET A 110 -2.12 13.26 -12.13
N VAL A 111 -1.44 13.24 -10.98
CA VAL A 111 -2.08 13.12 -9.66
C VAL A 111 -2.92 14.34 -9.35
N ALA A 112 -2.43 15.55 -9.60
CA ALA A 112 -3.25 16.76 -9.49
C ALA A 112 -4.52 16.67 -10.36
N GLY A 113 -4.39 16.16 -11.59
CA GLY A 113 -5.52 15.89 -12.48
C GLY A 113 -6.49 14.82 -11.97
N LEU A 114 -5.97 13.76 -11.33
CA LEU A 114 -6.77 12.69 -10.72
C LEU A 114 -7.62 13.23 -9.57
N LEU A 115 -7.04 14.03 -8.67
CA LEU A 115 -7.73 14.56 -7.50
C LEU A 115 -8.80 15.61 -7.86
N ALA A 116 -8.59 16.35 -8.95
CA ALA A 116 -9.60 17.25 -9.50
C ALA A 116 -10.74 16.52 -10.23
N ASN A 117 -10.61 15.22 -10.53
CA ASN A 117 -11.57 14.47 -11.32
C ASN A 117 -12.73 13.92 -10.45
N ASN A 118 -13.96 14.36 -10.73
CA ASN A 118 -15.15 13.96 -9.96
C ASN A 118 -15.57 12.49 -10.12
N VAL A 119 -15.05 11.76 -11.11
CA VAL A 119 -15.34 10.34 -11.33
C VAL A 119 -14.23 9.44 -10.81
N HIS A 120 -12.98 9.86 -10.95
CA HIS A 120 -11.82 9.02 -10.66
C HIS A 120 -11.08 9.40 -9.38
N ALA A 121 -11.37 10.54 -8.74
CA ALA A 121 -10.73 10.90 -7.47
C ALA A 121 -10.97 9.81 -6.40
N PRO A 122 -10.02 9.57 -5.48
CA PRO A 122 -10.12 8.55 -4.42
C PRO A 122 -11.43 8.50 -3.62
N TRP A 123 -12.10 9.65 -3.47
CA TRP A 123 -13.36 9.81 -2.73
C TRP A 123 -14.61 9.84 -3.63
N ALA A 124 -14.47 9.58 -4.93
CA ALA A 124 -15.57 9.55 -5.88
C ALA A 124 -16.54 8.38 -5.61
N ALA A 125 -17.70 8.44 -6.25
CA ALA A 125 -18.67 7.35 -6.17
C ALA A 125 -18.11 6.07 -6.82
N ALA A 126 -18.26 4.96 -6.13
CA ALA A 126 -17.88 3.64 -6.60
C ALA A 126 -19.12 2.74 -6.80
N PRO A 127 -19.03 1.73 -7.67
CA PRO A 127 -17.92 1.43 -8.58
C PRO A 127 -17.85 2.40 -9.77
N ILE A 128 -16.66 2.59 -10.34
CA ILE A 128 -16.49 3.30 -11.62
C ILE A 128 -17.23 2.52 -12.73
N SER A 129 -17.92 3.24 -13.61
CA SER A 129 -18.57 2.64 -14.79
C SER A 129 -17.54 2.04 -15.76
N ALA A 130 -17.86 0.89 -16.35
CA ALA A 130 -17.05 0.21 -17.36
C ALA A 130 -16.71 1.06 -18.60
N SER A 131 -17.45 2.14 -18.84
CA SER A 131 -17.22 3.08 -19.95
C SER A 131 -16.52 4.38 -19.53
N SER A 132 -16.27 4.60 -18.23
CA SER A 132 -15.69 5.84 -17.73
C SER A 132 -14.18 5.76 -17.63
N GLY A 133 -13.48 6.60 -18.39
CA GLY A 133 -12.01 6.70 -18.36
C GLY A 133 -11.34 6.05 -19.57
N LEU A 134 -10.00 6.06 -19.54
CA LEU A 134 -9.15 5.52 -20.58
C LEU A 134 -9.22 3.98 -20.62
N LYS A 135 -9.12 3.40 -21.82
CA LYS A 135 -9.01 1.94 -21.96
C LYS A 135 -7.65 1.49 -21.45
N ARG A 136 -7.62 0.35 -20.76
CA ARG A 136 -6.37 -0.32 -20.39
C ARG A 136 -6.10 -1.61 -21.15
N GLU A 137 -7.11 -2.18 -21.80
CA GLU A 137 -6.98 -3.44 -22.52
C GLU A 137 -6.07 -3.30 -23.74
N PHE A 138 -5.12 -4.22 -23.92
CA PHE A 138 -4.26 -4.28 -25.11
C PHE A 138 -5.04 -4.62 -26.39
N TYR A 139 -6.23 -5.18 -26.25
CA TYR A 139 -7.11 -5.53 -27.36
C TYR A 139 -8.52 -5.03 -27.07
N SER A 140 -9.23 -4.60 -28.12
CA SER A 140 -10.65 -4.28 -28.01
C SER A 140 -11.46 -5.54 -28.28
N PRO A 141 -12.25 -6.03 -27.29
CA PRO A 141 -13.15 -7.13 -27.56
C PRO A 141 -14.31 -6.67 -28.44
N GLU A 142 -14.88 -7.59 -29.23
CA GLU A 142 -16.07 -7.33 -30.07
C GLU A 142 -17.30 -7.02 -29.22
N GLU A 143 -17.44 -7.69 -28.07
CA GLU A 143 -18.53 -7.51 -27.12
C GLU A 143 -18.00 -7.34 -25.69
N ILE A 144 -18.74 -6.63 -24.84
CA ILE A 144 -18.44 -6.50 -23.40
C ILE A 144 -19.45 -7.35 -22.64
N TRP A 145 -18.97 -8.41 -21.97
CA TRP A 145 -19.77 -9.26 -21.09
C TRP A 145 -19.48 -8.91 -19.62
N GLY A 146 -20.26 -9.45 -18.69
CA GLY A 146 -20.11 -9.15 -17.26
C GLY A 146 -20.64 -7.78 -16.83
N LEU A 147 -21.34 -7.04 -17.71
CA LEU A 147 -21.91 -5.72 -17.39
C LEU A 147 -22.89 -5.75 -16.19
N ASN A 148 -23.54 -6.89 -15.97
CA ASN A 148 -24.47 -7.11 -14.86
C ASN A 148 -23.81 -7.88 -13.70
N SER A 149 -22.49 -8.05 -13.72
CA SER A 149 -21.78 -8.72 -12.63
C SER A 149 -21.93 -7.91 -11.36
N ASP A 150 -22.34 -8.58 -10.29
CA ASP A 150 -22.36 -8.02 -8.94
C ASP A 150 -20.99 -8.09 -8.26
N PHE A 151 -20.05 -8.81 -8.87
CA PHE A 151 -18.67 -8.87 -8.41
C PHE A 151 -18.07 -7.47 -8.39
N GLY A 152 -17.58 -7.08 -7.22
CA GLY A 152 -16.93 -5.81 -7.02
C GLY A 152 -17.83 -4.61 -6.73
N LEU A 153 -19.17 -4.79 -6.69
CA LEU A 153 -20.10 -3.71 -6.31
C LEU A 153 -19.80 -3.13 -4.92
N TYR A 154 -19.34 -3.96 -4.00
CA TYR A 154 -19.03 -3.59 -2.62
C TYR A 154 -17.53 -3.65 -2.32
N ARG A 155 -16.68 -3.60 -3.36
CA ARG A 155 -15.24 -3.52 -3.16
C ARG A 155 -14.89 -2.36 -2.24
N PRO A 156 -13.93 -2.57 -1.34
CA PRO A 156 -13.41 -1.50 -0.53
C PRO A 156 -12.91 -0.34 -1.39
N THR A 157 -13.10 0.88 -0.90
CA THR A 157 -12.57 2.13 -1.45
C THR A 157 -11.89 2.96 -0.38
N ILE A 158 -12.11 2.66 0.90
CA ILE A 158 -11.53 3.40 2.01
C ILE A 158 -10.00 3.28 2.06
N GLN A 159 -9.42 2.19 1.54
CA GLN A 159 -7.98 1.97 1.43
C GLN A 159 -7.26 3.07 0.66
N ASN A 160 -7.96 3.80 -0.24
CA ASN A 160 -7.34 4.91 -0.96
C ASN A 160 -6.91 6.07 -0.05
N VAL A 161 -7.43 6.16 1.18
CA VAL A 161 -6.94 7.12 2.18
C VAL A 161 -5.47 6.84 2.53
N TYR A 162 -5.07 5.56 2.58
CA TYR A 162 -3.67 5.18 2.72
C TYR A 162 -2.86 5.59 1.49
N SER A 163 -3.38 5.40 0.28
CA SER A 163 -2.71 5.78 -0.96
C SER A 163 -2.43 7.29 -1.03
N LEU A 164 -3.34 8.12 -0.52
CA LEU A 164 -3.16 9.58 -0.41
C LEU A 164 -2.01 9.94 0.53
N TRP A 165 -1.98 9.33 1.72
CA TRP A 165 -0.86 9.49 2.65
C TRP A 165 0.46 9.01 2.02
N LEU A 166 0.48 7.80 1.48
CA LEU A 166 1.67 7.19 0.89
C LEU A 166 2.24 8.04 -0.23
N TYR A 167 1.38 8.61 -1.08
CA TYR A 167 1.78 9.56 -2.10
C TYR A 167 2.48 10.79 -1.50
N THR A 168 1.88 11.44 -0.50
CA THR A 168 2.52 12.60 0.16
C THR A 168 3.85 12.23 0.79
N TYR A 169 3.94 11.07 1.43
CA TYR A 169 5.13 10.61 2.11
C TYR A 169 6.26 10.32 1.12
N ARG A 170 6.00 9.52 0.07
CA ARG A 170 7.02 9.10 -0.92
C ARG A 170 7.43 10.19 -1.90
N THR A 171 6.61 11.23 -2.11
CA THR A 171 6.90 12.32 -3.06
C THR A 171 7.27 13.65 -2.41
N GLY A 172 6.93 13.83 -1.13
CA GLY A 172 6.97 15.12 -0.44
C GLY A 172 5.95 16.14 -0.94
N ASP A 173 5.05 15.79 -1.87
CA ASP A 173 4.07 16.71 -2.45
C ASP A 173 2.82 16.83 -1.59
N ILE A 174 2.96 17.50 -0.45
CA ILE A 174 1.84 17.79 0.46
C ILE A 174 0.85 18.76 -0.20
N SER A 175 1.35 19.67 -1.03
CA SER A 175 0.59 20.77 -1.63
C SER A 175 -0.55 20.31 -2.53
N VAL A 176 -0.41 19.15 -3.17
CA VAL A 176 -1.47 18.61 -4.03
C VAL A 176 -2.64 18.02 -3.23
N ILE A 177 -2.41 17.59 -1.98
CA ILE A 177 -3.43 17.03 -1.10
C ILE A 177 -4.12 18.08 -0.25
N GLU A 178 -3.40 19.12 0.18
CA GLU A 178 -3.88 20.17 1.09
C GLU A 178 -5.28 20.73 0.71
N PRO A 179 -5.59 21.08 -0.55
CA PRO A 179 -6.91 21.62 -0.92
C PRO A 179 -8.06 20.63 -0.71
N TYR A 180 -7.76 19.33 -0.63
CA TYR A 180 -8.73 18.24 -0.56
C TYR A 180 -8.81 17.58 0.82
N TYR A 181 -7.99 17.99 1.80
CA TYR A 181 -7.93 17.36 3.12
C TYR A 181 -9.32 17.21 3.77
N ASN A 182 -10.14 18.26 3.77
CA ASN A 182 -11.50 18.21 4.34
C ASN A 182 -12.44 17.25 3.58
N THR A 183 -12.26 17.10 2.27
CA THR A 183 -13.01 16.15 1.45
C THR A 183 -12.59 14.72 1.80
N ILE A 184 -11.29 14.47 1.94
CA ILE A 184 -10.71 13.17 2.32
C ILE A 184 -11.21 12.77 3.72
N LYS A 185 -11.09 13.67 4.70
CA LYS A 185 -11.61 13.48 6.07
C LYS A 185 -13.11 13.16 6.08
N SER A 186 -13.90 13.89 5.29
CA SER A 186 -15.34 13.65 5.18
C SER A 186 -15.65 12.28 4.56
N PHE A 187 -14.93 11.89 3.51
CA PHE A 187 -15.06 10.57 2.89
C PHE A 187 -14.77 9.45 3.89
N TYR A 188 -13.63 9.50 4.57
CA TYR A 188 -13.24 8.55 5.62
C TYR A 188 -14.31 8.44 6.71
N ASN A 189 -14.70 9.58 7.30
CA ASN A 189 -15.66 9.60 8.41
C ASN A 189 -17.04 9.07 7.98
N ASN A 190 -17.48 9.37 6.76
CA ASN A 190 -18.74 8.84 6.23
C ASN A 190 -18.71 7.32 6.08
N LYS A 191 -17.60 6.74 5.58
CA LYS A 191 -17.44 5.29 5.42
C LYS A 191 -17.44 4.56 6.76
N VAL A 192 -16.66 5.07 7.72
CA VAL A 192 -16.59 4.52 9.09
C VAL A 192 -17.96 4.61 9.77
N ASN A 193 -18.60 5.79 9.78
CA ASN A 193 -19.87 6.00 10.46
C ASN A 193 -21.04 5.21 9.83
N ALA A 194 -21.08 5.14 8.49
CA ALA A 194 -22.10 4.38 7.78
C ALA A 194 -21.88 2.86 7.89
N ARG A 195 -20.71 2.41 8.37
CA ARG A 195 -20.28 1.00 8.37
C ARG A 195 -20.33 0.38 6.98
N VAL A 196 -20.01 1.19 5.97
CA VAL A 196 -19.92 0.78 4.58
C VAL A 196 -18.45 0.80 4.19
N ASP A 197 -17.80 -0.37 4.27
CA ASP A 197 -16.35 -0.51 4.11
C ASP A 197 -15.56 0.42 5.05
N PRO A 198 -15.57 0.15 6.36
CA PRO A 198 -14.87 0.98 7.34
C PRO A 198 -13.40 0.57 7.52
N GLY A 199 -12.80 -0.24 6.64
CA GLY A 199 -11.43 -0.71 6.82
C GLY A 199 -11.32 -2.01 7.64
N ASN A 200 -12.28 -2.92 7.47
CA ASN A 200 -12.44 -4.12 8.30
C ASN A 200 -11.80 -5.41 7.76
N LEU A 201 -11.14 -5.34 6.60
CA LEU A 201 -10.27 -6.40 6.08
C LEU A 201 -8.81 -5.97 6.22
N TYR A 202 -7.87 -6.91 6.32
CA TYR A 202 -6.44 -6.58 6.50
C TYR A 202 -5.95 -5.56 5.48
N GLY A 203 -6.24 -5.76 4.19
CA GLY A 203 -5.81 -4.81 3.18
C GLY A 203 -6.54 -3.47 3.14
N THR A 204 -7.53 -3.26 4.02
CA THR A 204 -8.28 -2.01 4.13
C THR A 204 -8.09 -1.32 5.48
N MET A 205 -7.57 -2.02 6.49
CA MET A 205 -7.20 -1.45 7.79
C MET A 205 -6.17 -0.33 7.65
N CYS A 206 -5.33 -0.39 6.60
CA CYS A 206 -4.37 0.66 6.24
C CYS A 206 -5.02 2.04 6.07
N ALA A 207 -6.31 2.12 5.76
CA ALA A 207 -7.03 3.39 5.67
C ALA A 207 -7.01 4.19 6.99
N HIS A 208 -7.04 3.50 8.14
CA HIS A 208 -6.97 4.15 9.44
C HIS A 208 -5.58 4.74 9.69
N ILE A 209 -4.54 3.98 9.34
CA ILE A 209 -3.14 4.44 9.38
C ILE A 209 -2.98 5.68 8.50
N GLY A 210 -3.43 5.60 7.24
CA GLY A 210 -3.36 6.71 6.29
C GLY A 210 -4.10 7.96 6.79
N MET A 211 -5.29 7.80 7.37
CA MET A 211 -6.07 8.93 7.87
C MET A 211 -5.41 9.58 9.08
N ALA A 212 -4.91 8.80 10.04
CA ALA A 212 -4.21 9.33 11.21
C ALA A 212 -2.95 10.10 10.80
N ARG A 213 -2.15 9.55 9.88
CA ARG A 213 -0.92 10.22 9.40
C ARG A 213 -1.19 11.47 8.58
N LEU A 214 -2.23 11.46 7.72
CA LEU A 214 -2.68 12.69 7.05
C LEU A 214 -3.19 13.72 8.06
N ALA A 215 -3.96 13.30 9.07
CA ALA A 215 -4.45 14.22 10.09
C ALA A 215 -3.32 14.88 10.89
N ASP A 216 -2.29 14.11 11.25
CA ASP A 216 -1.10 14.65 11.91
C ASP A 216 -0.37 15.67 11.03
N MET A 217 -0.18 15.35 9.75
CA MET A 217 0.41 16.25 8.75
C MET A 217 -0.33 17.60 8.61
N PHE A 218 -1.63 17.63 8.88
CA PHE A 218 -2.48 18.83 8.83
C PHE A 218 -2.89 19.35 10.22
N ASP A 219 -2.17 18.98 11.28
CA ASP A 219 -2.39 19.42 12.67
C ASP A 219 -3.81 19.13 13.23
N ASP A 220 -4.52 18.12 12.71
CA ASP A 220 -5.85 17.72 13.15
C ASP A 220 -5.81 16.57 14.16
N GLN A 221 -5.38 16.89 15.38
CA GLN A 221 -5.24 15.92 16.47
C GLN A 221 -6.55 15.21 16.84
N SER A 222 -7.71 15.84 16.59
CA SER A 222 -9.00 15.19 16.82
C SER A 222 -9.23 14.00 15.89
N GLN A 223 -8.80 14.14 14.64
CA GLN A 223 -8.91 13.09 13.64
C GLN A 223 -7.81 12.03 13.81
N VAL A 224 -6.62 12.39 14.32
CA VAL A 224 -5.58 11.42 14.73
C VAL A 224 -6.14 10.45 15.77
N ILE A 225 -6.75 10.97 16.84
CA ILE A 225 -7.33 10.15 17.91
C ILE A 225 -8.41 9.22 17.36
N LEU A 226 -9.37 9.77 16.60
CA LEU A 226 -10.47 8.97 16.03
C LEU A 226 -9.97 7.84 15.11
N ALA A 227 -8.99 8.14 14.25
CA ALA A 227 -8.45 7.14 13.34
C ALA A 227 -7.62 6.07 14.08
N THR A 228 -6.91 6.45 15.15
CA THR A 228 -6.18 5.53 16.02
C THR A 228 -7.14 4.59 16.76
N GLU A 229 -8.21 5.11 17.35
CA GLU A 229 -9.24 4.28 18.01
C GLU A 229 -9.89 3.29 17.03
N ASN A 230 -10.12 3.69 15.78
CA ASN A 230 -10.61 2.77 14.76
C ASN A 230 -9.57 1.68 14.43
N LEU A 231 -8.30 2.04 14.27
CA LEU A 231 -7.22 1.08 14.04
C LEU A 231 -7.14 0.07 15.20
N ASP A 232 -7.11 0.53 16.45
CA ASP A 232 -7.13 -0.32 17.65
C ASP A 232 -8.24 -1.38 17.60
N ASN A 233 -9.46 -0.95 17.28
CA ASN A 233 -10.61 -1.84 17.22
C ASN A 233 -10.46 -2.91 16.14
N TYR A 234 -9.94 -2.54 14.96
CA TYR A 234 -9.80 -3.47 13.85
C TYR A 234 -8.54 -4.34 13.92
N LEU A 235 -7.46 -3.90 14.57
CA LEU A 235 -6.34 -4.77 14.91
C LEU A 235 -6.80 -5.87 15.87
N ASN A 236 -7.58 -5.52 16.90
CA ASN A 236 -8.15 -6.51 17.82
C ASN A 236 -9.11 -7.50 17.13
N LEU A 237 -9.99 -7.01 16.25
CA LEU A 237 -10.86 -7.88 15.43
C LEU A 237 -10.04 -8.75 14.49
N GLY A 238 -8.96 -8.20 13.94
CA GLY A 238 -8.02 -8.86 13.05
C GLY A 238 -7.13 -9.89 13.72
N LEU A 239 -7.27 -10.17 15.03
CA LEU A 239 -6.59 -11.30 15.66
C LEU A 239 -7.30 -12.64 15.38
N ASP A 240 -8.52 -12.61 14.84
CA ASP A 240 -9.24 -13.81 14.39
C ASP A 240 -9.49 -13.74 12.88
N MET A 241 -8.76 -14.57 12.13
CA MET A 241 -8.89 -14.63 10.69
C MET A 241 -10.25 -15.18 10.25
N GLU A 242 -10.95 -15.96 11.08
CA GLU A 242 -12.32 -16.40 10.79
C GLU A 242 -13.30 -15.22 10.84
N ASP A 243 -13.11 -14.27 11.77
CA ASP A 243 -13.90 -13.05 11.82
C ASP A 243 -13.64 -12.15 10.59
N VAL A 244 -12.39 -12.06 10.13
CA VAL A 244 -12.07 -11.31 8.89
C VAL A 244 -12.65 -11.99 7.65
N ASP A 245 -12.64 -13.33 7.58
CA ASP A 245 -13.33 -14.08 6.53
C ASP A 245 -14.85 -13.87 6.59
N TYR A 246 -15.43 -13.84 7.79
CA TYR A 246 -16.84 -13.54 8.00
C TYR A 246 -17.17 -12.15 7.45
N MET A 247 -16.31 -11.16 7.69
CA MET A 247 -16.47 -9.81 7.14
C MET A 247 -16.35 -9.77 5.61
N ALA A 248 -15.44 -10.55 5.02
CA ALA A 248 -15.34 -10.66 3.57
C ALA A 248 -16.60 -11.30 2.95
N TYR A 249 -17.20 -12.26 3.66
CA TYR A 249 -18.37 -13.01 3.20
C TYR A 249 -19.72 -12.30 3.42
N TYR A 250 -19.95 -11.71 4.61
CA TYR A 250 -21.22 -11.10 4.99
C TYR A 250 -21.19 -9.57 4.96
N GLY A 251 -20.01 -8.95 4.98
CA GLY A 251 -19.88 -7.53 5.29
C GLY A 251 -20.37 -7.22 6.70
N LEU A 252 -20.46 -5.93 7.03
CA LEU A 252 -20.92 -5.50 8.35
C LEU A 252 -22.43 -5.37 8.48
N SER A 253 -23.13 -5.22 7.34
CA SER A 253 -24.57 -5.03 7.30
C SER A 253 -25.30 -6.24 6.69
N GLY A 254 -24.61 -7.31 6.35
CA GLY A 254 -25.17 -8.53 5.74
C GLY A 254 -25.47 -8.42 4.24
N TRP A 255 -25.39 -7.22 3.66
CA TRP A 255 -25.66 -6.96 2.23
C TRP A 255 -24.50 -6.27 1.51
N ASN A 256 -23.50 -5.79 2.26
CA ASN A 256 -22.36 -5.03 1.73
C ASN A 256 -21.06 -5.85 1.76
N ALA A 257 -21.18 -7.16 1.55
CA ALA A 257 -20.05 -8.07 1.53
C ALA A 257 -19.15 -7.78 0.31
N PRO A 258 -17.84 -7.49 0.52
CA PRO A 258 -16.95 -7.16 -0.58
C PRO A 258 -16.66 -8.36 -1.48
N TYR A 259 -16.63 -9.57 -0.92
CA TYR A 259 -16.20 -10.79 -1.61
C TYR A 259 -17.10 -12.00 -1.31
N ALA A 260 -18.41 -11.79 -1.08
CA ALA A 260 -19.37 -12.84 -0.72
C ALA A 260 -19.21 -14.12 -1.56
N ARG A 261 -19.24 -13.98 -2.89
CA ARG A 261 -19.15 -15.11 -3.82
C ARG A 261 -17.89 -15.97 -3.62
N GLU A 262 -16.77 -15.35 -3.28
CA GLU A 262 -15.48 -16.03 -3.18
C GLU A 262 -15.28 -16.72 -1.83
N TYR A 263 -16.00 -16.29 -0.79
CA TYR A 263 -16.00 -16.95 0.52
C TYR A 263 -17.15 -17.94 0.72
N GLU A 264 -17.96 -18.19 -0.32
CA GLU A 264 -18.97 -19.26 -0.28
C GLU A 264 -18.31 -20.63 -0.07
N THR A 265 -18.94 -21.47 0.75
CA THR A 265 -18.46 -22.85 1.02
C THR A 265 -18.33 -23.70 -0.24
N ARG A 266 -19.09 -23.37 -1.30
CA ARG A 266 -18.98 -24.07 -2.59
C ARG A 266 -17.64 -23.81 -3.31
N LYS A 267 -16.90 -22.76 -2.94
CA LYS A 267 -15.58 -22.40 -3.47
C LYS A 267 -14.43 -22.95 -2.60
N ASP A 268 -14.75 -23.60 -1.48
CA ASP A 268 -13.76 -24.20 -0.58
C ASP A 268 -12.90 -25.18 -1.34
N ASN A 269 -11.58 -25.04 -1.18
CA ASN A 269 -10.61 -25.85 -1.91
C ASN A 269 -10.81 -25.77 -3.43
N TRP A 270 -11.23 -24.64 -4.00
CA TRP A 270 -11.27 -24.44 -5.46
C TRP A 270 -10.67 -23.11 -5.90
N ILE A 271 -10.57 -22.14 -5.01
CA ILE A 271 -9.92 -20.86 -5.21
C ILE A 271 -8.94 -20.58 -4.07
N TYR A 272 -8.08 -19.58 -4.25
CA TYR A 272 -7.29 -19.04 -3.16
C TYR A 272 -8.12 -18.03 -2.35
N ARG A 273 -8.25 -18.23 -1.03
CA ARG A 273 -8.98 -17.34 -0.11
C ARG A 273 -8.13 -16.16 0.37
N GLY A 274 -7.48 -15.48 -0.56
CA GLY A 274 -6.54 -14.38 -0.29
C GLY A 274 -7.14 -12.98 -0.37
N PHE A 275 -8.44 -12.83 -0.66
CA PHE A 275 -9.03 -11.52 -0.98
C PHE A 275 -8.95 -10.52 0.18
N ILE A 276 -8.93 -11.01 1.42
CA ILE A 276 -8.70 -10.18 2.62
C ILE A 276 -7.31 -9.50 2.64
N PHE A 277 -6.36 -9.99 1.83
CA PHE A 277 -5.02 -9.42 1.68
C PHE A 277 -4.90 -8.44 0.50
N LEU A 278 -5.96 -8.22 -0.28
CA LEU A 278 -5.93 -7.20 -1.35
C LEU A 278 -5.71 -5.81 -0.75
N HIS A 279 -4.73 -5.07 -1.24
CA HIS A 279 -4.32 -3.74 -0.77
C HIS A 279 -3.59 -3.72 0.59
N LEU A 280 -3.02 -4.85 1.00
CA LEU A 280 -2.19 -4.94 2.21
C LEU A 280 -1.04 -3.93 2.19
N SER A 281 -0.98 -3.09 3.23
CA SER A 281 0.14 -2.18 3.47
C SER A 281 1.26 -2.89 4.24
N PRO A 282 2.48 -2.34 4.25
CA PRO A 282 3.58 -2.94 4.99
C PRO A 282 3.28 -3.10 6.49
N GLU A 283 2.63 -2.11 7.12
CA GLU A 283 2.33 -2.12 8.55
C GLU A 283 1.36 -3.24 8.93
N ILE A 284 0.32 -3.45 8.12
CA ILE A 284 -0.61 -4.55 8.35
C ILE A 284 0.04 -5.88 8.00
N GLY A 285 0.95 -5.93 7.02
CA GLY A 285 1.79 -7.09 6.77
C GLY A 285 2.67 -7.45 7.97
N ARG A 286 3.28 -6.45 8.63
CA ARG A 286 4.01 -6.63 9.88
C ARG A 286 3.12 -7.09 11.02
N PHE A 287 1.93 -6.48 11.21
CA PHE A 287 0.95 -6.96 12.20
C PHE A 287 0.60 -8.44 11.99
N LEU A 288 0.35 -8.84 10.74
CA LEU A 288 0.10 -10.24 10.39
C LEU A 288 1.30 -11.14 10.69
N GLN A 289 2.53 -10.66 10.47
CA GLN A 289 3.75 -11.38 10.82
C GLN A 289 3.97 -11.50 12.34
N ASP A 290 3.65 -10.45 13.10
CA ASP A 290 3.88 -10.40 14.54
C ASP A 290 2.83 -11.22 15.29
N GLU A 291 1.56 -11.16 14.87
CA GLU A 291 0.43 -11.71 15.63
C GLU A 291 -0.18 -12.98 15.03
N LEU A 292 -0.06 -13.20 13.71
CA LEU A 292 -0.81 -14.23 12.96
C LEU A 292 0.03 -15.03 11.96
N LEU A 293 1.34 -15.10 12.17
CA LEU A 293 2.26 -15.67 11.18
C LEU A 293 1.85 -17.07 10.73
N ASN A 294 1.49 -17.95 11.67
CA ASN A 294 1.22 -19.35 11.36
C ASN A 294 -0.07 -19.51 10.54
N GLU A 295 -1.12 -18.77 10.89
CA GLU A 295 -2.42 -18.77 10.24
C GLU A 295 -2.30 -18.24 8.81
N VAL A 296 -1.56 -17.12 8.63
CA VAL A 296 -1.30 -16.53 7.32
C VAL A 296 -0.45 -17.47 6.47
N LEU A 297 0.64 -18.02 7.01
CA LEU A 297 1.49 -18.96 6.29
C LEU A 297 0.74 -20.23 5.88
N ALA A 298 -0.09 -20.80 6.75
CA ALA A 298 -0.87 -21.99 6.43
C ALA A 298 -1.83 -21.74 5.25
N ARG A 299 -2.54 -20.59 5.27
CA ARG A 299 -3.43 -20.18 4.17
C ARG A 299 -2.66 -19.92 2.88
N HIS A 300 -1.58 -19.16 2.98
CA HIS A 300 -0.74 -18.78 1.86
C HIS A 300 -0.13 -20.00 1.17
N GLN A 301 0.52 -20.89 1.95
CA GLN A 301 1.11 -22.13 1.45
C GLN A 301 0.06 -23.04 0.81
N GLY A 302 -1.11 -23.22 1.43
CA GLY A 302 -2.19 -24.00 0.82
C GLY A 302 -2.66 -23.43 -0.52
N GLY A 303 -2.64 -22.10 -0.68
CA GLY A 303 -2.86 -21.43 -1.95
C GLY A 303 -1.75 -21.70 -2.96
N MET A 304 -0.49 -21.55 -2.56
CA MET A 304 0.68 -21.69 -3.44
C MET A 304 0.90 -23.13 -3.90
N GLU A 305 0.67 -24.12 -3.04
CA GLU A 305 0.72 -25.55 -3.40
C GLU A 305 -0.34 -25.90 -4.45
N ARG A 306 -1.50 -25.24 -4.37
CA ARG A 306 -2.59 -25.45 -5.32
C ARG A 306 -2.39 -24.72 -6.63
N PHE A 307 -1.81 -23.52 -6.58
CA PHE A 307 -1.60 -22.64 -7.72
C PHE A 307 -0.11 -22.26 -7.85
N PRO A 308 0.80 -23.20 -8.14
CA PRO A 308 2.25 -22.95 -8.15
C PRO A 308 2.73 -21.94 -9.22
N LEU A 309 1.95 -21.71 -10.26
CA LEU A 309 2.20 -20.71 -11.31
C LEU A 309 1.18 -19.56 -11.19
N TRP A 310 0.81 -19.18 -9.97
CA TRP A 310 -0.18 -18.12 -9.68
C TRP A 310 0.15 -16.78 -10.37
N TRP A 311 1.43 -16.55 -10.66
CA TRP A 311 1.97 -15.39 -11.34
C TRP A 311 1.84 -15.48 -12.87
N VAL A 312 1.58 -16.66 -13.44
CA VAL A 312 1.31 -16.82 -14.87
C VAL A 312 -0.18 -16.62 -15.14
N ARG A 313 -0.52 -15.61 -15.95
CA ARG A 313 -1.89 -15.34 -16.36
C ARG A 313 -2.53 -16.57 -17.01
N GLN A 314 -3.73 -16.92 -16.53
CA GLN A 314 -4.56 -18.01 -17.07
C GLN A 314 -3.83 -19.35 -17.15
N ALA A 315 -2.90 -19.63 -16.23
CA ALA A 315 -2.35 -20.98 -16.08
C ALA A 315 -3.49 -21.97 -15.81
N GLY A 316 -3.55 -23.04 -16.59
CA GLY A 316 -4.57 -24.08 -16.45
C GLY A 316 -4.21 -25.06 -15.34
N TYR A 317 -5.06 -25.18 -14.31
CA TYR A 317 -4.86 -26.14 -13.22
C TYR A 317 -5.85 -27.29 -13.26
N PHE A 318 -7.13 -26.95 -13.21
CA PHE A 318 -8.22 -27.92 -13.19
C PHE A 318 -9.49 -27.26 -13.73
N THR A 319 -10.44 -28.08 -14.17
CA THR A 319 -11.76 -27.65 -14.60
C THR A 319 -12.81 -28.25 -13.67
N ARG A 320 -13.92 -27.54 -13.46
CA ARG A 320 -15.06 -28.03 -12.66
C ARG A 320 -16.32 -28.03 -13.50
N TRP A 321 -16.88 -29.21 -13.76
CA TRP A 321 -18.00 -29.42 -14.69
C TRP A 321 -19.41 -29.15 -14.10
N THR A 322 -19.59 -28.20 -13.19
CA THR A 322 -20.94 -27.89 -12.63
C THR A 322 -21.10 -26.42 -12.27
N GLY A 323 -21.37 -25.57 -13.28
CA GLY A 323 -21.85 -24.19 -13.08
C GLY A 323 -20.89 -23.24 -12.38
N ASP A 324 -19.60 -23.60 -12.33
CA ASP A 324 -18.50 -22.85 -11.71
C ASP A 324 -17.23 -23.05 -12.56
N GLU A 325 -17.36 -22.98 -13.89
CA GLU A 325 -16.24 -23.22 -14.83
C GLU A 325 -15.15 -22.14 -14.73
N GLY A 326 -15.41 -21.03 -14.02
CA GLY A 326 -14.43 -20.03 -13.62
C GLY A 326 -13.63 -20.31 -12.34
N VAL A 327 -13.66 -21.52 -11.76
CA VAL A 327 -12.76 -21.82 -10.63
C VAL A 327 -11.31 -21.97 -11.11
N GLY A 328 -10.36 -21.37 -10.41
CA GLY A 328 -8.94 -21.34 -10.80
C GLY A 328 -8.19 -20.18 -10.14
N ILE A 329 -7.17 -19.64 -10.82
CA ILE A 329 -6.50 -18.41 -10.40
C ILE A 329 -7.43 -17.21 -10.71
N PRO A 330 -7.92 -16.47 -9.69
CA PRO A 330 -8.60 -15.20 -9.93
C PRO A 330 -7.64 -14.16 -10.51
N SER A 331 -8.15 -13.19 -11.27
CA SER A 331 -7.29 -12.22 -11.98
C SER A 331 -6.50 -11.31 -11.03
N GLU A 332 -6.93 -11.19 -9.77
CA GLU A 332 -6.31 -10.41 -8.70
C GLU A 332 -5.30 -11.21 -7.87
N MET A 333 -4.99 -12.44 -8.27
CA MET A 333 -4.08 -13.30 -7.53
C MET A 333 -2.77 -12.62 -7.17
N MET A 334 -2.19 -11.87 -8.10
CA MET A 334 -0.97 -11.12 -7.84
C MET A 334 -1.14 -10.10 -6.70
N GLY A 335 -2.28 -9.39 -6.66
CA GLY A 335 -2.60 -8.45 -5.58
C GLY A 335 -2.87 -9.11 -4.23
N MET A 336 -3.25 -10.40 -4.21
CA MET A 336 -3.46 -11.17 -2.97
C MET A 336 -2.19 -11.85 -2.45
N VAL A 337 -1.25 -12.13 -3.33
CA VAL A 337 -0.08 -12.98 -3.06
C VAL A 337 1.18 -12.14 -2.90
N MET A 338 1.44 -11.18 -3.79
CA MET A 338 2.67 -10.38 -3.75
C MET A 338 2.86 -9.61 -2.44
N PRO A 339 1.83 -8.94 -1.87
CA PRO A 339 2.01 -8.26 -0.58
C PRO A 339 2.30 -9.23 0.58
N VAL A 340 1.73 -10.44 0.56
CA VAL A 340 1.98 -11.46 1.59
C VAL A 340 3.40 -12.00 1.47
N GLU A 341 3.86 -12.31 0.24
CA GLU A 341 5.24 -12.68 -0.04
C GLU A 341 6.22 -11.60 0.45
N ARG A 342 5.91 -10.32 0.20
CA ARG A 342 6.78 -9.20 0.57
C ARG A 342 6.83 -8.92 2.07
N TRP A 343 5.67 -8.80 2.71
CA TRP A 343 5.56 -8.19 4.07
C TRP A 343 5.31 -9.19 5.18
N VAL A 344 4.86 -10.41 4.88
CA VAL A 344 4.63 -11.46 5.89
C VAL A 344 5.68 -12.55 5.79
N VAL A 345 5.94 -13.03 4.57
CA VAL A 345 6.93 -14.08 4.32
C VAL A 345 8.35 -13.51 4.29
N ASN A 346 8.51 -12.21 4.00
CA ASN A 346 9.80 -11.55 3.77
C ASN A 346 10.63 -12.25 2.70
N ARG A 347 10.00 -12.51 1.55
CA ARG A 347 10.63 -13.22 0.44
C ARG A 347 11.78 -12.41 -0.15
N GLU A 348 12.88 -13.09 -0.44
CA GLU A 348 14.05 -12.50 -1.11
C GLU A 348 13.73 -11.99 -2.53
N SER A 349 14.39 -10.89 -2.92
CA SER A 349 14.22 -10.26 -4.24
C SER A 349 14.40 -11.18 -5.43
N THR A 350 15.33 -12.12 -5.35
CA THR A 350 15.58 -13.10 -6.42
C THR A 350 14.34 -13.94 -6.74
N VAL A 351 13.61 -14.37 -5.71
CA VAL A 351 12.37 -15.15 -5.88
C VAL A 351 11.20 -14.24 -6.30
N MET A 352 11.11 -13.04 -5.72
CA MET A 352 10.10 -12.05 -6.13
C MET A 352 10.21 -11.71 -7.62
N ARG A 353 11.44 -11.59 -8.13
CA ARG A 353 11.75 -11.36 -9.55
C ARG A 353 11.27 -12.51 -10.45
N GLU A 354 11.30 -13.77 -9.99
CA GLU A 354 10.80 -14.91 -10.77
C GLU A 354 9.30 -14.78 -11.08
N TYR A 355 8.50 -14.25 -10.14
CA TYR A 355 7.08 -14.01 -10.34
C TYR A 355 6.81 -12.97 -11.45
N LEU A 356 7.76 -12.05 -11.66
CA LEU A 356 7.71 -10.99 -12.66
C LEU A 356 8.20 -11.44 -14.05
N LEU A 357 8.55 -12.72 -14.23
CA LEU A 357 8.71 -13.31 -15.57
C LEU A 357 7.38 -13.38 -16.35
N SER A 358 6.26 -13.16 -15.64
CA SER A 358 4.96 -12.89 -16.24
C SER A 358 4.92 -11.49 -16.90
N ALA A 359 3.85 -11.20 -17.64
CA ALA A 359 3.61 -9.88 -18.21
C ALA A 359 2.37 -9.24 -17.57
N PRO A 360 2.31 -7.90 -17.50
CA PRO A 360 1.12 -7.20 -17.02
C PRO A 360 -0.12 -7.59 -17.84
N LEU A 361 -1.27 -7.62 -17.17
CA LEU A 361 -2.57 -7.93 -17.75
C LEU A 361 -3.01 -6.91 -18.80
N CYS A 362 -2.63 -5.64 -18.57
CA CYS A 362 -3.09 -4.46 -19.28
C CYS A 362 -2.14 -3.28 -19.06
N VAL A 363 -2.39 -2.16 -19.75
CA VAL A 363 -1.76 -0.88 -19.38
C VAL A 363 -2.20 -0.52 -17.97
N ALA A 364 -1.31 0.03 -17.14
CA ALA A 364 -1.66 0.39 -15.77
C ALA A 364 -2.22 -0.80 -14.96
N ASP A 365 -1.60 -1.97 -15.08
CA ASP A 365 -1.89 -3.12 -14.25
C ASP A 365 -1.29 -2.92 -12.84
N ALA A 366 -2.11 -2.38 -11.93
CA ALA A 366 -1.68 -1.95 -10.59
C ALA A 366 -0.93 -3.06 -9.85
N TYR A 367 -1.53 -4.25 -9.73
CA TYR A 367 -0.92 -5.33 -8.95
C TYR A 367 0.42 -5.81 -9.49
N TRP A 368 0.59 -5.83 -10.81
CA TRP A 368 1.84 -6.24 -11.43
C TRP A 368 2.93 -5.18 -11.22
N ILE A 369 2.62 -3.90 -11.45
CA ILE A 369 3.55 -2.78 -11.25
C ILE A 369 3.96 -2.65 -9.78
N GLU A 370 3.02 -2.78 -8.85
CA GLU A 370 3.29 -2.83 -7.41
C GLU A 370 4.21 -4.01 -7.06
N GLY A 371 4.00 -5.16 -7.71
CA GLY A 371 4.88 -6.32 -7.60
C GLY A 371 6.32 -6.04 -8.02
N VAL A 372 6.54 -5.25 -9.08
CA VAL A 372 7.88 -4.80 -9.49
C VAL A 372 8.55 -3.98 -8.38
N VAL A 373 7.81 -3.02 -7.80
CA VAL A 373 8.34 -2.21 -6.69
C VAL A 373 8.68 -3.08 -5.48
N TYR A 374 7.82 -4.03 -5.10
CA TYR A 374 8.10 -4.95 -4.00
C TYR A 374 9.34 -5.80 -4.26
N ALA A 375 9.57 -6.25 -5.49
CA ALA A 375 10.77 -6.99 -5.86
C ALA A 375 12.04 -6.12 -5.76
N ILE A 376 11.99 -4.86 -6.21
CA ILE A 376 13.08 -3.90 -6.03
C ILE A 376 13.37 -3.70 -4.54
N GLU A 377 12.37 -3.34 -3.75
CA GLU A 377 12.55 -3.02 -2.32
C GLU A 377 13.03 -4.23 -1.50
N SER A 378 12.62 -5.45 -1.85
CA SER A 378 13.11 -6.67 -1.18
C SER A 378 14.59 -7.00 -1.42
N ALA A 379 15.30 -6.22 -2.25
CA ALA A 379 16.75 -6.33 -2.42
C ALA A 379 17.52 -5.59 -1.30
N GLY A 380 16.85 -4.72 -0.55
CA GLY A 380 17.39 -4.06 0.63
C GLY A 380 16.93 -4.72 1.94
N MET A 381 17.50 -4.28 3.05
CA MET A 381 17.08 -4.68 4.39
C MET A 381 16.07 -3.68 4.94
N ASP A 382 14.89 -4.16 5.33
CA ASP A 382 13.88 -3.32 5.95
C ASP A 382 14.36 -2.77 7.30
N HIS A 383 14.16 -1.47 7.50
CA HIS A 383 14.25 -0.83 8.79
C HIS A 383 13.03 0.07 9.00
N TRP A 384 12.44 -0.05 10.17
CA TRP A 384 11.20 0.64 10.51
C TRP A 384 11.50 1.98 11.13
N VAL A 385 10.90 3.04 10.60
CA VAL A 385 11.12 4.42 11.05
C VAL A 385 9.82 5.09 11.40
N ASP A 386 9.83 5.95 12.42
CA ASP A 386 8.70 6.81 12.73
C ASP A 386 8.54 7.88 11.63
N VAL A 387 7.44 7.81 10.88
CA VAL A 387 7.19 8.68 9.72
C VAL A 387 6.98 10.15 10.07
N ARG A 388 6.72 10.47 11.35
CA ARG A 388 6.62 11.85 11.83
C ARG A 388 7.99 12.51 11.92
N LEU A 389 9.02 11.70 12.15
CA LEU A 389 10.40 12.14 12.37
C LEU A 389 11.27 11.91 11.14
N THR A 390 10.87 11.01 10.24
CA THR A 390 11.68 10.57 9.09
C THR A 390 10.87 10.68 7.80
N PRO A 391 11.15 11.66 6.92
CA PRO A 391 10.59 11.71 5.57
C PRO A 391 11.16 10.57 4.72
N PHE A 392 10.49 10.29 3.62
CA PHE A 392 10.92 9.26 2.71
C PHE A 392 12.25 9.63 2.01
N SER A 393 13.16 8.67 1.94
CA SER A 393 14.40 8.74 1.16
C SER A 393 14.73 7.32 0.67
N LEU A 394 15.09 7.18 -0.61
CA LEU A 394 15.75 5.97 -1.11
C LEU A 394 17.23 5.94 -0.75
N ASP A 395 17.80 7.13 -0.52
CA ASP A 395 19.15 7.25 -0.02
C ASP A 395 19.09 7.00 1.49
N ASP A 396 19.34 5.76 1.88
CA ASP A 396 20.01 5.48 3.15
C ASP A 396 21.44 6.08 3.15
N GLY A 397 21.96 6.32 1.94
CA GLY A 397 23.31 6.74 1.62
C GLY A 397 23.62 8.22 1.86
N VAL A 398 24.76 8.41 2.49
CA VAL A 398 25.46 9.68 2.65
C VAL A 398 25.49 10.48 1.33
N MET A 399 24.86 11.67 1.28
CA MET A 399 24.98 12.61 0.17
C MET A 399 26.40 13.19 0.11
N ILE A 400 27.03 13.13 -1.05
CA ILE A 400 28.40 13.58 -1.23
C ILE A 400 28.41 14.98 -1.85
N TRP A 401 29.10 15.91 -1.17
CA TRP A 401 29.43 17.20 -1.75
C TRP A 401 30.42 17.00 -2.90
N THR A 402 29.98 17.32 -4.12
CA THR A 402 30.81 17.30 -5.32
C THR A 402 31.43 18.67 -5.60
N GLY A 403 30.75 19.75 -5.17
CA GLY A 403 31.15 21.13 -5.43
C GLY A 403 31.47 21.38 -6.90
N ALA A 404 30.69 20.78 -7.80
CA ALA A 404 30.96 20.78 -9.24
C ALA A 404 30.61 22.12 -9.91
N MET A 405 29.62 22.85 -9.39
CA MET A 405 29.10 24.07 -10.01
C MET A 405 29.52 25.34 -9.28
N SER A 406 29.46 25.34 -7.95
CA SER A 406 29.73 26.50 -7.12
C SER A 406 30.05 26.09 -5.68
N GLY A 407 30.31 27.07 -4.80
CA GLY A 407 30.39 26.81 -3.37
C GLY A 407 29.05 26.84 -2.66
N ASP A 408 27.95 27.14 -3.34
CA ASP A 408 26.65 27.33 -2.68
C ASP A 408 26.04 26.00 -2.21
N TRP A 409 25.91 25.83 -0.89
CA TRP A 409 25.28 24.65 -0.28
C TRP A 409 23.89 24.35 -0.86
N PHE A 410 23.16 25.41 -1.24
CA PHE A 410 21.76 25.33 -1.69
C PHE A 410 21.61 25.15 -3.20
N ASP A 411 22.71 25.00 -3.93
CA ASP A 411 22.68 24.60 -5.34
C ASP A 411 22.66 23.06 -5.43
N PRO A 412 21.53 22.46 -5.86
CA PRO A 412 21.40 21.01 -5.98
C PRO A 412 22.51 20.35 -6.81
N ALA A 413 23.04 21.06 -7.81
CA ALA A 413 24.05 20.55 -8.71
C ALA A 413 25.45 20.38 -8.06
N ASN A 414 25.62 20.84 -6.82
CA ASN A 414 26.82 20.59 -6.02
C ASN A 414 26.76 19.30 -5.19
N TRP A 415 25.66 18.55 -5.25
CA TRP A 415 25.47 17.29 -4.55
C TRP A 415 25.36 16.15 -5.55
N ASP A 416 25.90 14.98 -5.21
CA ASP A 416 25.83 13.77 -6.04
C ASP A 416 24.39 13.30 -6.31
N ALA A 417 23.51 13.46 -5.32
CA ALA A 417 22.07 13.18 -5.44
C ALA A 417 21.29 14.30 -6.17
N ASN A 418 21.94 15.34 -6.66
CA ASN A 418 21.35 16.47 -7.39
C ASN A 418 20.13 17.11 -6.66
N ARG A 419 20.20 17.19 -5.33
CA ARG A 419 19.24 17.84 -4.42
C ARG A 419 19.98 18.46 -3.24
N VAL A 420 19.34 19.38 -2.51
CA VAL A 420 19.92 19.97 -1.28
C VAL A 420 19.66 19.03 -0.09
N PRO A 421 20.65 18.79 0.79
CA PRO A 421 20.46 17.99 2.00
C PRO A 421 19.39 18.55 2.92
N THR A 422 18.69 17.63 3.56
CA THR A 422 17.66 17.84 4.57
C THR A 422 18.15 17.34 5.93
N ILE A 423 17.34 17.52 6.98
CA ILE A 423 17.66 17.06 8.35
C ILE A 423 17.83 15.54 8.48
N ASN A 424 17.51 14.77 7.43
CA ASN A 424 17.57 13.30 7.42
C ASN A 424 18.76 12.76 6.65
N ASP A 425 19.43 13.62 5.86
CA ASP A 425 20.54 13.24 5.03
C ASP A 425 21.84 13.26 5.83
N ARG A 426 22.56 12.14 5.81
CA ARG A 426 23.98 12.16 6.17
C ARG A 426 24.70 12.80 5.00
N VAL A 427 25.62 13.72 5.24
CA VAL A 427 26.40 14.35 4.18
C VAL A 427 27.88 14.08 4.38
N GLN A 428 28.60 13.90 3.28
CA GLN A 428 30.04 13.76 3.26
C GLN A 428 30.65 14.85 2.41
N ILE A 429 31.47 15.68 3.06
CA ILE A 429 32.17 16.77 2.41
C ILE A 429 33.53 16.25 1.96
N ASN A 430 33.66 16.07 0.64
CA ASN A 430 34.91 15.70 -0.01
C ASN A 430 35.70 16.95 -0.42
N SER A 431 36.98 16.76 -0.76
CA SER A 431 37.72 17.77 -1.52
C SER A 431 37.05 17.96 -2.87
N ALA A 432 36.67 19.20 -3.18
CA ALA A 432 35.94 19.57 -4.37
C ALA A 432 36.55 20.83 -5.01
N PRO A 433 36.27 21.13 -6.30
CA PRO A 433 36.71 22.37 -6.95
C PRO A 433 36.25 23.62 -6.19
N PHE A 434 35.05 23.57 -5.62
CA PHE A 434 34.50 24.59 -4.75
C PHE A 434 34.18 24.01 -3.38
N ASN A 435 34.61 24.71 -2.33
CA ASN A 435 34.26 24.36 -0.96
C ASN A 435 32.79 24.63 -0.70
N ALA A 436 32.15 23.81 0.15
CA ALA A 436 30.78 24.03 0.55
C ALA A 436 30.68 25.32 1.40
N VAL A 437 29.70 26.17 1.11
CA VAL A 437 29.44 27.43 1.81
C VAL A 437 27.96 27.54 2.13
N VAL A 438 27.62 27.71 3.42
CA VAL A 438 26.28 28.06 3.88
C VAL A 438 26.20 29.59 4.01
N PRO A 439 25.48 30.32 3.14
CA PRO A 439 25.48 31.78 3.15
C PRO A 439 24.80 32.40 4.38
N VAL A 440 25.15 33.65 4.72
CA VAL A 440 24.75 34.36 5.97
C VAL A 440 23.27 34.31 6.32
N THR A 441 22.37 34.33 5.32
CA THR A 441 20.92 34.40 5.53
C THR A 441 20.21 33.05 5.42
N PHE A 442 20.96 31.96 5.28
CA PHE A 442 20.40 30.64 5.02
C PHE A 442 20.58 29.70 6.21
N THR A 443 19.68 28.72 6.30
CA THR A 443 19.73 27.62 7.27
C THR A 443 19.89 26.30 6.52
N ALA A 444 21.07 25.68 6.63
CA ALA A 444 21.34 24.36 6.09
C ALA A 444 20.93 23.29 7.11
N ASN A 445 20.46 22.13 6.64
CA ASN A 445 20.08 21.01 7.49
C ASN A 445 20.81 19.75 7.02
N ALA A 446 21.27 18.93 7.98
CA ALA A 446 21.84 17.62 7.75
C ALA A 446 21.57 16.72 8.97
N ARG A 447 21.45 15.40 8.79
CA ARG A 447 21.44 14.44 9.89
C ARG A 447 22.82 14.25 10.51
N GLN A 448 23.85 14.22 9.66
CA GLN A 448 25.23 14.02 10.08
C GLN A 448 26.13 14.66 9.05
N ILE A 449 27.28 15.21 9.47
CA ILE A 449 28.30 15.70 8.55
C ILE A 449 29.60 14.93 8.78
N GLN A 450 30.08 14.29 7.73
CA GLN A 450 31.37 13.63 7.68
C GLN A 450 32.33 14.43 6.79
N PHE A 451 33.55 14.66 7.25
CA PHE A 451 34.59 15.28 6.44
C PHE A 451 35.59 14.23 5.99
N ASN A 452 35.80 14.13 4.68
CA ASN A 452 36.91 13.37 4.14
C ASN A 452 38.16 14.26 4.01
N PRO A 453 39.38 13.69 3.92
CA PRO A 453 40.60 14.47 3.78
C PRO A 453 40.52 15.52 2.66
N GLY A 454 40.72 16.79 3.02
CA GLY A 454 40.66 17.92 2.08
C GLY A 454 39.27 18.54 1.88
N GLY A 455 38.20 17.94 2.40
CA GLY A 455 36.87 18.55 2.40
C GLY A 455 36.80 19.77 3.33
N GLN A 456 36.14 20.83 2.87
CA GLN A 456 35.97 22.07 3.62
C GLN A 456 34.53 22.57 3.52
N LEU A 457 34.01 23.02 4.66
CA LEU A 457 32.69 23.64 4.82
C LEU A 457 32.85 24.98 5.54
N GLU A 458 32.42 26.06 4.91
CA GLU A 458 32.35 27.39 5.50
C GLU A 458 30.89 27.69 5.87
N VAL A 459 30.62 27.90 7.16
CA VAL A 459 29.27 28.22 7.66
C VAL A 459 29.21 29.69 8.01
N LEU A 460 28.60 30.49 7.14
CA LEU A 460 28.35 31.92 7.36
C LEU A 460 26.94 32.18 7.92
N GLY A 461 25.98 31.30 7.62
CA GLY A 461 24.61 31.32 8.14
C GLY A 461 24.40 30.37 9.31
N VAL A 462 23.30 29.60 9.28
CA VAL A 462 22.96 28.59 10.28
C VAL A 462 23.13 27.20 9.68
N LEU A 463 23.68 26.26 10.44
CA LEU A 463 23.72 24.85 10.10
C LEU A 463 23.10 24.04 11.24
N ASN A 464 21.98 23.39 10.96
CA ASN A 464 21.33 22.46 11.87
C ASN A 464 21.83 21.04 11.55
N VAL A 465 22.48 20.41 12.52
CA VAL A 465 22.82 18.99 12.46
C VAL A 465 21.97 18.28 13.50
N ALA A 466 21.07 17.38 13.08
CA ALA A 466 20.32 16.55 14.04
C ALA A 466 21.27 15.61 14.78
N GLU A 467 20.99 15.33 16.05
CA GLU A 467 21.73 14.31 16.82
C GLU A 467 21.29 12.89 16.48
#